data_AF-A0A6G5QJC3-F1
#
_entry.id   AF-A0A6G5QJC3-F1
#
_cell.length_a   1.000
_cell.length_b   1.000
_cell.length_c   1.000
_cell.angle_alpha   90.00
_cell.angle_beta   90.00
_cell.angle_gamma   90.00
#
_symmetry.space_group_name_H-M   'P 1'
#
loop_
_entity.id
_entity.type
_entity.pdbx_description
1 polymer ?
#
loop_
_entity_poly.entity_id
_entity_poly.type
_entity_poly.pdbx_seq_one_letter_code
_entity_poly.pdbx_strand_id
1 'polypeptide(L)'
;MQITQCEEDLFDGNQKNEWNLSYWINPDRGKLFFAEKVILVEGQTDKVILPALANKLGVFKHSYTVIDCGSKQNIPLYIKLMNKFKIPYVSVYDKDHQENKSEQAIGAADSATKAILDEINNELGLSVELVNDIEQELGYDCGKSGKPFQALKHIKSSEFHISESFAEKIRVIYK
;
A
#
# COMPACT_ATOMS: atom_id res chain seq x y z
N MET A 1 7.38 -1.54 -25.73
CA MET A 1 7.92 -1.42 -24.36
C MET A 1 8.86 -0.22 -24.37
N GLN A 2 8.46 0.88 -23.72
CA GLN A 2 9.30 2.06 -23.61
C GLN A 2 10.27 1.82 -22.46
N ILE A 3 11.58 1.89 -22.71
CA ILE A 3 12.59 1.70 -21.68
C ILE A 3 12.75 3.05 -20.96
N THR A 4 12.34 3.12 -19.71
CA THR A 4 12.58 4.30 -18.86
C THR A 4 13.92 4.14 -18.16
N GLN A 5 14.91 4.94 -18.56
CA GLN A 5 16.18 5.04 -17.89
C GLN A 5 16.11 6.17 -16.85
N CYS A 6 16.47 5.87 -15.60
CA CYS A 6 16.70 6.90 -14.60
C CYS A 6 18.09 7.49 -14.85
N GLU A 7 18.15 8.77 -15.24
CA GLU A 7 19.42 9.51 -15.46
C GLU A 7 19.87 10.28 -14.22
N GLU A 8 19.06 10.28 -13.17
CA GLU A 8 19.36 10.92 -11.89
C GLU A 8 19.94 9.89 -10.91
N ASP A 9 20.86 10.32 -10.05
CA ASP A 9 21.30 9.49 -8.95
C ASP A 9 20.10 9.16 -8.05
N LEU A 10 19.84 7.87 -7.89
CA LEU A 10 18.78 7.35 -7.02
C LEU A 10 18.99 7.73 -5.55
N PHE A 11 20.21 8.11 -5.21
CA PHE A 11 20.77 8.18 -3.87
C PHE A 11 21.10 9.63 -3.50
N ASP A 12 20.55 10.10 -2.39
CA ASP A 12 20.69 11.49 -1.90
C ASP A 12 21.81 11.63 -0.83
N GLY A 13 22.64 10.61 -0.64
CA GLY A 13 23.72 10.55 0.35
C GLY A 13 23.27 10.00 1.72
N ASN A 14 21.98 9.68 1.91
CA ASN A 14 21.49 9.13 3.16
C ASN A 14 21.70 7.61 3.20
N GLN A 15 22.90 7.18 3.62
CA GLN A 15 23.38 5.79 3.59
C GLN A 15 22.39 4.74 4.10
N LYS A 16 21.51 5.07 5.07
CA LYS A 16 20.50 4.13 5.60
C LYS A 16 19.36 3.88 4.61
N ASN A 17 18.90 4.92 3.91
CA ASN A 17 17.89 4.79 2.87
C ASN A 17 18.44 4.07 1.63
N GLU A 18 19.71 4.33 1.31
CA GLU A 18 20.44 3.71 0.19
C GLU A 18 20.70 2.21 0.41
N TRP A 19 21.14 1.84 1.61
CA TRP A 19 21.29 0.44 2.03
C TRP A 19 19.97 -0.32 2.00
N ASN A 20 18.91 0.32 2.48
CA ASN A 20 17.57 -0.22 2.36
C ASN A 20 17.22 -0.43 0.87
N LEU A 21 17.31 0.60 0.02
CA LEU A 21 16.91 0.54 -1.39
C LEU A 21 17.60 -0.59 -2.16
N SER A 22 18.91 -0.75 -1.98
CA SER A 22 19.70 -1.79 -2.65
C SER A 22 19.30 -3.21 -2.22
N TYR A 23 18.95 -3.41 -0.94
CA TYR A 23 18.40 -4.68 -0.44
C TYR A 23 16.94 -4.90 -0.92
N TRP A 24 16.18 -3.82 -1.13
CA TRP A 24 14.80 -3.85 -1.61
C TRP A 24 14.67 -4.19 -3.11
N ILE A 25 15.71 -4.00 -3.93
CA ILE A 25 15.76 -4.51 -5.32
C ILE A 25 16.07 -6.02 -5.29
N ASN A 26 15.21 -6.78 -4.62
CA ASN A 26 15.16 -8.23 -4.73
C ASN A 26 14.43 -8.58 -6.05
N PRO A 27 14.86 -9.60 -6.81
CA PRO A 27 14.16 -10.07 -8.02
C PRO A 27 12.63 -10.21 -7.89
N ASP A 28 12.10 -10.57 -6.71
CA ASP A 28 10.64 -10.63 -6.47
C ASP A 28 9.92 -9.28 -6.64
N ARG A 29 10.62 -8.18 -6.37
CA ARG A 29 10.13 -6.80 -6.49
C ARG A 29 10.41 -6.21 -7.87
N GLY A 30 11.21 -6.86 -8.71
CA GLY A 30 11.47 -6.45 -10.10
C GLY A 30 10.19 -6.35 -10.96
N LYS A 31 9.11 -7.04 -10.57
CA LYS A 31 7.78 -6.94 -11.20
C LYS A 31 7.23 -5.51 -11.21
N LEU A 32 7.64 -4.66 -10.25
CA LEU A 32 7.16 -3.28 -10.18
C LEU A 32 7.51 -2.48 -11.45
N PHE A 33 8.65 -2.76 -12.09
CA PHE A 33 9.11 -2.03 -13.28
C PHE A 33 8.35 -2.42 -14.55
N PHE A 34 7.58 -3.50 -14.49
CA PHE A 34 6.79 -4.02 -15.61
C PHE A 34 5.27 -3.90 -15.37
N ALA A 35 4.86 -3.37 -14.21
CA ALA A 35 3.45 -3.18 -13.89
C ALA A 35 2.91 -1.92 -14.59
N GLU A 36 1.66 -1.97 -15.04
CA GLU A 36 0.95 -0.76 -15.52
C GLU A 36 0.65 0.21 -14.36
N LYS A 37 0.45 -0.34 -13.16
CA LYS A 37 0.28 0.43 -11.92
C LYS A 37 0.77 -0.38 -10.72
N VAL A 38 1.36 0.30 -9.74
CA VAL A 38 1.80 -0.30 -8.48
C VAL A 38 0.89 0.14 -7.33
N ILE A 39 0.39 -0.82 -6.56
CA ILE A 39 -0.38 -0.58 -5.33
C ILE A 39 0.58 -0.77 -4.16
N LEU A 40 0.98 0.33 -3.52
CA LEU A 40 1.86 0.33 -2.36
C LEU A 40 1.00 0.16 -1.11
N VAL A 41 1.28 -0.87 -0.31
CA VAL A 41 0.52 -1.16 0.91
C VAL A 41 1.44 -1.27 2.11
N GLU A 42 0.90 -1.02 3.29
CA GLU A 42 1.66 -1.08 4.54
C GLU A 42 2.16 -2.49 4.88
N GLY A 43 1.30 -3.51 4.76
CA GLY A 43 1.64 -4.85 5.23
C GLY A 43 1.13 -6.02 4.38
N GLN A 44 1.42 -7.22 4.90
CA GLN A 44 1.08 -8.48 4.23
C GLN A 44 -0.43 -8.75 4.15
N THR A 45 -1.21 -8.30 5.14
CA THR A 45 -2.67 -8.49 5.13
C THR A 45 -3.29 -7.72 3.96
N ASP A 46 -2.93 -6.45 3.79
CA ASP A 46 -3.39 -5.60 2.68
C ASP A 46 -3.04 -6.19 1.33
N LYS A 47 -1.79 -6.65 1.19
CA LYS A 47 -1.27 -7.26 -0.03
C LYS A 47 -2.11 -8.45 -0.49
N VAL A 48 -2.69 -9.18 0.46
CA VAL A 48 -3.51 -10.36 0.20
C VAL A 48 -4.99 -10.00 0.02
N ILE A 49 -5.50 -9.05 0.82
CA ILE A 49 -6.92 -8.73 0.88
C ILE A 49 -7.36 -7.83 -0.27
N LEU A 50 -6.60 -6.78 -0.61
CA LEU A 50 -7.01 -5.84 -1.65
C LEU A 50 -7.23 -6.54 -3.01
N PRO A 51 -6.33 -7.43 -3.49
CA PRO A 51 -6.60 -8.23 -4.69
C PRO A 51 -7.85 -9.11 -4.60
N ALA A 52 -8.06 -9.77 -3.45
CA ALA A 52 -9.18 -10.68 -3.28
C ALA A 52 -10.53 -9.94 -3.30
N LEU A 53 -10.60 -8.75 -2.69
CA LEU A 53 -11.77 -7.89 -2.74
C LEU A 53 -11.98 -7.28 -4.12
N ALA A 54 -10.91 -6.82 -4.78
CA ALA A 54 -10.99 -6.34 -6.15
C ALA A 54 -11.53 -7.40 -7.11
N ASN A 55 -11.16 -8.67 -6.92
CA ASN A 55 -11.69 -9.78 -7.70
C ASN A 55 -13.18 -10.01 -7.43
N LYS A 56 -13.61 -9.98 -6.15
CA LYS A 56 -15.04 -10.06 -5.78
C LYS A 56 -15.87 -8.92 -6.39
N LEU A 57 -15.30 -7.73 -6.49
CA LEU A 57 -15.94 -6.55 -7.08
C LEU A 57 -15.84 -6.50 -8.62
N GLY A 58 -15.13 -7.43 -9.25
CA GLY A 58 -14.94 -7.45 -10.72
C GLY A 58 -14.03 -6.34 -11.26
N VAL A 59 -13.21 -5.71 -10.41
CA VAL A 59 -12.30 -4.60 -10.79
C VAL A 59 -10.82 -5.00 -10.77
N PHE A 60 -10.51 -6.26 -10.45
CA PHE A 60 -9.14 -6.75 -10.42
C PHE A 60 -8.44 -6.64 -11.78
N LYS A 61 -7.18 -6.21 -11.78
CA LYS A 61 -6.34 -6.07 -12.97
C LYS A 61 -5.03 -6.84 -12.81
N HIS A 62 -4.78 -7.77 -13.73
CA HIS A 62 -3.56 -8.59 -13.73
C HIS A 62 -2.30 -7.77 -14.03
N SER A 63 -2.44 -6.63 -14.70
CA SER A 63 -1.34 -5.72 -15.01
C SER A 63 -0.90 -4.88 -13.80
N TYR A 64 -1.63 -4.94 -12.68
CA TYR A 64 -1.30 -4.20 -11.47
C TYR A 64 -0.52 -5.09 -10.50
N THR A 65 0.46 -4.50 -9.82
CA THR A 65 1.29 -5.21 -8.84
C THR A 65 1.10 -4.60 -7.45
N VAL A 66 0.79 -5.44 -6.46
CA VAL A 66 0.71 -5.02 -5.05
C VAL A 66 2.04 -5.27 -4.34
N ILE A 67 2.58 -4.23 -3.72
CA ILE A 67 3.86 -4.24 -3.02
C ILE A 67 3.64 -3.96 -1.54
N ASP A 68 4.05 -4.91 -0.71
CA ASP A 68 4.18 -4.77 0.73
C ASP A 68 5.44 -3.96 1.07
N CYS A 69 5.23 -2.77 1.60
CA CYS A 69 6.25 -1.82 2.01
C CYS A 69 6.84 -2.16 3.39
N GLY A 70 6.24 -3.11 4.12
CA GLY A 70 6.65 -3.57 5.44
C GLY A 70 6.22 -2.67 6.60
N SER A 71 6.04 -1.37 6.35
CA SER A 71 5.43 -0.42 7.28
C SER A 71 5.03 0.88 6.57
N LYS A 72 4.15 1.66 7.20
CA LYS A 72 3.78 3.00 6.74
C LYS A 72 4.97 3.93 6.48
N GLN A 73 6.00 3.86 7.33
CA GLN A 73 7.18 4.73 7.25
C GLN A 73 8.04 4.46 6.01
N ASN A 74 7.90 3.28 5.40
CA ASN A 74 8.67 2.94 4.20
C ASN A 74 7.96 3.38 2.91
N ILE A 75 6.64 3.62 2.93
CA ILE A 75 5.87 3.99 1.74
C ILE A 75 6.47 5.21 1.00
N PRO A 76 6.90 6.31 1.65
CA PRO A 76 7.51 7.45 0.95
C PRO A 76 8.74 7.06 0.11
N LEU A 77 9.53 6.08 0.57
CA LEU A 77 10.70 5.59 -0.17
C LEU A 77 10.29 4.92 -1.49
N TYR A 78 9.19 4.16 -1.48
CA TYR A 78 8.65 3.56 -2.69
C TYR A 78 8.04 4.61 -3.61
N ILE A 79 7.37 5.63 -3.06
CA ILE A 79 6.82 6.72 -3.86
C ILE A 79 7.93 7.45 -4.61
N LYS A 80 9.05 7.78 -3.95
CA LYS A 80 10.25 8.36 -4.60
C LYS A 80 10.71 7.52 -5.79
N LEU A 81 10.78 6.20 -5.60
CA LEU A 81 11.14 5.26 -6.66
C LEU A 81 10.12 5.31 -7.81
N MET A 82 8.82 5.24 -7.52
CA MET A 82 7.78 5.28 -8.56
C MET A 82 7.83 6.59 -9.34
N ASN A 83 8.00 7.72 -8.65
CA ASN A 83 8.15 9.04 -9.26
C ASN A 83 9.37 9.09 -10.20
N LYS A 84 10.54 8.62 -9.76
CA LYS A 84 11.77 8.59 -10.58
C LYS A 84 11.63 7.76 -11.85
N PHE A 85 10.93 6.63 -11.77
CA PHE A 85 10.71 5.74 -12.91
C PHE A 85 9.43 6.04 -13.69
N LYS A 86 8.68 7.09 -13.30
CA LYS A 86 7.39 7.47 -13.88
C LYS A 86 6.38 6.32 -13.94
N ILE A 87 6.39 5.47 -12.92
CA ILE A 87 5.49 4.32 -12.79
C ILE A 87 4.23 4.81 -12.09
N PRO A 88 3.02 4.63 -12.67
CA PRO A 88 1.78 4.98 -11.98
C PRO A 88 1.60 4.18 -10.68
N TYR A 89 1.07 4.80 -9.63
CA TYR A 89 0.88 4.12 -8.34
C TYR A 89 -0.33 4.60 -7.55
N VAL A 90 -0.69 3.82 -6.54
CA VAL A 90 -1.59 4.21 -5.46
C VAL A 90 -1.02 3.76 -4.13
N SER A 91 -0.97 4.65 -3.16
CA SER A 91 -0.50 4.39 -1.80
C SER A 91 -1.69 4.16 -0.88
N VAL A 92 -1.79 2.96 -0.32
CA VAL A 92 -2.82 2.56 0.63
C VAL A 92 -2.19 2.40 2.01
N TYR A 93 -2.73 3.10 3.00
CA TYR A 93 -2.17 3.13 4.34
C TYR A 93 -3.23 3.34 5.41
N ASP A 94 -2.87 2.96 6.63
CA ASP A 94 -3.73 2.99 7.81
C ASP A 94 -3.82 4.40 8.38
N LYS A 95 -5.01 4.83 8.81
CA LYS A 95 -5.15 6.09 9.57
C LYS A 95 -4.56 5.95 10.98
N ASP A 96 -4.64 4.76 11.56
CA ASP A 96 -4.00 4.43 12.82
C ASP A 96 -4.46 5.28 14.03
N HIS A 97 -5.74 5.67 14.08
CA HIS A 97 -6.34 6.52 15.14
C HIS A 97 -7.25 5.74 16.09
N GLN A 98 -6.94 4.47 16.38
CA GLN A 98 -7.73 3.64 17.29
C GLN A 98 -7.80 4.27 18.71
N GLU A 99 -8.95 4.17 19.39
CA GLU A 99 -9.21 4.85 20.67
C GLU A 99 -8.23 4.52 21.80
N ASN A 100 -7.57 3.36 21.73
CA ASN A 100 -6.61 2.90 22.72
C ASN A 100 -5.18 3.42 22.49
N LYS A 101 -4.93 4.23 21.45
CA LYS A 101 -3.61 4.78 21.16
C LYS A 101 -3.34 6.05 21.96
N SER A 102 -2.09 6.21 22.39
CA SER A 102 -1.63 7.44 23.03
C SER A 102 -1.55 8.58 22.02
N GLU A 103 -1.62 9.82 22.49
CA GLU A 103 -1.43 11.02 21.65
C GLU A 103 -0.10 10.97 20.89
N GLN A 104 0.96 10.43 21.52
CA GLN A 104 2.25 10.24 20.88
C GLN A 104 2.18 9.26 19.70
N ALA A 105 1.44 8.16 19.84
CA ALA A 105 1.27 7.18 18.77
C ALA A 105 0.44 7.75 17.61
N ILE A 106 -0.60 8.53 17.92
CA ILE A 106 -1.40 9.25 16.92
C ILE A 106 -0.52 10.26 16.17
N GLY A 107 0.25 11.08 16.88
CA GLY A 107 1.16 12.06 16.26
C GLY A 107 2.24 11.41 15.39
N ALA A 108 2.72 10.21 15.75
CA ALA A 108 3.63 9.45 14.92
C ALA A 108 2.95 8.92 13.64
N ALA A 109 1.72 8.44 13.73
CA ALA A 109 0.92 8.02 12.59
C ALA A 109 0.63 9.19 11.63
N ASP A 110 0.27 10.36 12.17
CA ASP A 110 0.04 11.59 11.39
C ASP A 110 1.30 12.05 10.67
N SER A 111 2.45 12.01 11.36
CA SER A 111 3.74 12.35 10.76
C SER A 111 4.09 11.41 9.60
N ALA A 112 3.78 10.11 9.74
CA ALA A 112 3.97 9.14 8.67
C ALA A 112 2.99 9.38 7.50
N THR A 113 1.71 9.66 7.77
CA THR A 113 0.74 10.06 6.72
C THR A 113 1.22 11.29 5.97
N LYS A 114 1.68 12.32 6.71
CA LYS A 114 2.18 13.55 6.10
C LYS A 114 3.37 13.27 5.16
N ALA A 115 4.32 12.46 5.59
CA ALA A 115 5.47 12.09 4.75
C ALA A 115 5.06 11.35 3.47
N ILE A 116 3.98 10.56 3.51
CA ILE A 116 3.41 9.92 2.31
C ILE A 116 2.81 10.98 1.39
N LEU A 117 1.95 11.85 1.93
CA LEU A 117 1.25 12.87 1.15
C LEU A 117 2.20 13.89 0.51
N ASP A 118 3.23 14.31 1.24
CA ASP A 118 4.25 15.26 0.76
C ASP A 118 5.03 14.71 -0.45
N GLU A 119 5.15 13.38 -0.58
CA GLU A 119 5.93 12.72 -1.63
C GLU A 119 5.09 12.35 -2.87
N ILE A 120 3.76 12.43 -2.78
CA ILE A 120 2.88 12.07 -3.89
C ILE A 120 3.02 13.08 -5.03
N ASN A 121 3.29 12.56 -6.22
CA ASN A 121 3.14 13.29 -7.46
C ASN A 121 1.73 13.01 -8.03
N ASN A 122 0.85 14.01 -8.03
CA ASN A 122 -0.55 13.86 -8.47
C ASN A 122 -0.73 13.50 -9.96
N GLU A 123 0.32 13.61 -10.78
CA GLU A 123 0.28 13.15 -12.18
C GLU A 123 0.44 11.63 -12.30
N LEU A 124 1.08 10.99 -11.30
CA LEU A 124 1.43 9.56 -11.30
C LEU A 124 0.73 8.76 -10.19
N GLY A 125 0.42 9.42 -9.09
CA GLY A 125 0.11 8.81 -7.80
C GLY A 125 -1.21 9.27 -7.21
N LEU A 126 -1.83 8.39 -6.44
CA LEU A 126 -2.98 8.67 -5.60
C LEU A 126 -2.73 8.14 -4.18
N SER A 127 -3.36 8.75 -3.17
CA SER A 127 -3.43 8.19 -1.81
C SER A 127 -4.83 7.68 -1.50
N VAL A 128 -4.88 6.58 -0.72
CA VAL A 128 -6.11 6.05 -0.14
C VAL A 128 -5.83 5.70 1.32
N GLU A 129 -6.49 6.42 2.22
CA GLU A 129 -6.40 6.17 3.66
C GLU A 129 -7.52 5.21 4.10
N LEU A 130 -7.17 4.17 4.85
CA LEU A 130 -8.13 3.26 5.50
C LEU A 130 -8.69 3.91 6.78
N VAL A 131 -9.92 3.58 7.17
CA VAL A 131 -10.59 4.21 8.34
C VAL A 131 -9.73 4.13 9.60
N ASN A 132 -9.09 2.99 9.84
CA ASN A 132 -8.06 2.82 10.84
C ASN A 132 -7.02 1.83 10.32
N ASP A 133 -7.46 0.59 10.06
CA ASP A 133 -6.68 -0.50 9.49
C ASP A 133 -7.58 -1.37 8.58
N ILE A 134 -6.97 -2.31 7.86
CA ILE A 134 -7.69 -3.23 6.99
C ILE A 134 -8.66 -4.14 7.75
N GLU A 135 -8.35 -4.51 8.99
CA GLU A 135 -9.22 -5.32 9.84
C GLU A 135 -10.54 -4.63 10.18
N GLN A 136 -10.49 -3.34 10.52
CA GLN A 136 -11.67 -2.54 10.80
C GLN A 136 -12.48 -2.25 9.55
N GLU A 137 -11.84 -2.05 8.39
CA GLU A 137 -12.54 -1.97 7.10
C GLU A 137 -13.30 -3.26 6.78
N LEU A 138 -12.78 -4.41 7.24
CA LEU A 138 -13.42 -5.71 7.12
C LEU A 138 -14.44 -6.02 8.24
N GLY A 139 -14.58 -5.13 9.22
CA GLY A 139 -15.53 -5.25 10.32
C GLY A 139 -15.23 -6.39 11.30
N TYR A 140 -13.96 -6.78 11.48
CA TYR A 140 -13.61 -7.82 12.45
C TYR A 140 -12.26 -7.56 13.13
N ASP A 141 -12.18 -7.89 14.41
CA ASP A 141 -10.93 -7.78 15.18
C ASP A 141 -10.17 -9.11 15.11
N CYS A 142 -9.00 -9.12 14.46
CA CYS A 142 -8.22 -10.34 14.31
C CYS A 142 -7.27 -10.56 15.49
N GLY A 143 -7.15 -11.81 15.96
CA GLY A 143 -6.12 -12.18 16.94
C GLY A 143 -4.70 -11.99 16.38
N LYS A 144 -3.71 -11.79 17.26
CA LYS A 144 -2.31 -11.41 16.90
C LYS A 144 -1.56 -12.35 15.94
N SER A 145 -2.06 -13.56 15.64
CA SER A 145 -1.35 -14.57 14.83
C SER A 145 -2.13 -14.98 13.58
N GLY A 146 -1.46 -15.07 12.42
CA GLY A 146 -2.06 -15.55 11.17
C GLY A 146 -3.04 -14.58 10.49
N LYS A 147 -2.87 -13.26 10.71
CA LYS A 147 -3.79 -12.22 10.22
C LYS A 147 -4.19 -12.36 8.74
N PRO A 148 -3.25 -12.55 7.78
CA PRO A 148 -3.63 -12.60 6.36
C PRO A 148 -4.54 -13.80 6.03
N PHE A 149 -4.28 -14.95 6.63
CA PHE A 149 -5.09 -16.15 6.42
C PHE A 149 -6.48 -16.01 7.04
N GLN A 150 -6.58 -15.45 8.25
CA GLN A 150 -7.86 -15.20 8.90
C GLN A 150 -8.70 -14.20 8.11
N ALA A 151 -8.09 -13.12 7.64
CA ALA A 151 -8.72 -12.14 6.78
C ALA A 151 -9.29 -12.78 5.51
N LEU A 152 -8.50 -13.63 4.84
CA LEU A 152 -8.96 -14.36 3.65
C LEU A 152 -10.13 -15.29 3.94
N LYS A 153 -10.11 -15.97 5.09
CA LYS A 153 -11.21 -16.85 5.50
C LYS A 153 -12.48 -16.04 5.76
N HIS A 154 -12.35 -14.90 6.44
CA HIS A 154 -13.46 -13.99 6.73
C HIS A 154 -14.13 -13.50 5.45
N ILE A 155 -13.38 -12.95 4.50
CA ILE A 155 -13.95 -12.43 3.24
C ILE A 155 -14.56 -13.52 2.36
N LYS A 156 -14.16 -14.79 2.54
CA LYS A 156 -14.71 -15.94 1.81
C LYS A 156 -15.98 -16.52 2.46
N SER A 157 -16.30 -16.12 3.69
CA SER A 157 -17.55 -16.53 4.34
C SER A 157 -18.76 -15.96 3.60
N SER A 158 -19.90 -16.63 3.70
CA SER A 158 -21.18 -16.16 3.16
C SER A 158 -21.77 -14.97 3.93
N GLU A 159 -21.29 -14.73 5.15
CA GLU A 159 -21.77 -13.67 6.03
C GLU A 159 -21.07 -12.34 5.76
N PHE A 160 -19.87 -12.38 5.18
CA PHE A 160 -19.11 -11.17 4.86
C PHE A 160 -19.74 -10.40 3.70
N HIS A 161 -20.07 -9.15 4.00
CA HIS A 161 -20.50 -8.15 3.03
C HIS A 161 -19.55 -6.96 3.13
N ILE A 162 -18.96 -6.58 1.99
CA ILE A 162 -18.12 -5.38 1.92
C ILE A 162 -19.00 -4.14 2.10
N SER A 163 -18.57 -3.19 2.93
CA SER A 163 -19.25 -1.90 3.06
C SER A 163 -19.11 -1.11 1.75
N GLU A 164 -20.11 -0.31 1.38
CA GLU A 164 -20.01 0.50 0.14
C GLU A 164 -18.86 1.49 0.19
N SER A 165 -18.60 2.11 1.35
CA SER A 165 -17.44 2.99 1.56
C SER A 165 -16.13 2.27 1.23
N PHE A 166 -15.95 1.04 1.71
CA PHE A 166 -14.73 0.30 1.42
C PHE A 166 -14.69 -0.18 -0.04
N ALA A 167 -15.83 -0.59 -0.60
CA ALA A 167 -15.92 -0.97 -2.01
C ALA A 167 -15.54 0.20 -2.94
N GLU A 168 -15.94 1.43 -2.63
CA GLU A 168 -15.51 2.64 -3.33
C GLU A 168 -13.99 2.84 -3.25
N LYS A 169 -13.38 2.68 -2.08
CA LYS A 169 -11.91 2.73 -1.94
C LYS A 169 -11.24 1.68 -2.83
N ILE A 170 -11.72 0.43 -2.85
CA ILE A 170 -11.17 -0.62 -3.73
C ILE A 170 -11.31 -0.24 -5.20
N ARG A 171 -12.46 0.32 -5.61
CA ARG A 171 -12.66 0.79 -6.99
C ARG A 171 -11.69 1.91 -7.35
N VAL A 172 -11.38 2.83 -6.43
CA VAL A 172 -10.35 3.87 -6.63
C VAL A 172 -8.96 3.26 -6.76
N ILE A 173 -8.61 2.31 -5.88
CA ILE A 173 -7.32 1.61 -5.90
C ILE A 173 -7.10 0.90 -7.25
N TYR A 174 -8.15 0.31 -7.83
CA TYR A 174 -8.08 -0.45 -9.08
C TYR A 174 -8.55 0.30 -10.34
N LYS A 175 -8.90 1.58 -10.24
CA LYS A 175 -9.26 2.43 -11.38
C LYS A 175 -8.13 2.51 -12.39
#